data_AF-A0A6C2DPW5-F1
#
_entry.id   AF-A0A6C2DPW5-F1
#
_cell.length_a   1.000
_cell.length_b   1.000
_cell.length_c   1.000
_cell.angle_alpha   90.00
_cell.angle_beta   90.00
_cell.angle_gamma   90.00
#
_symmetry.space_group_name_H-M   'P 1'
#
loop_
_entity.id
_entity.type
_entity.pdbx_description
1 polymer ?
#
loop_
_entity_poly.entity_id
_entity_poly.type
_entity_poly.pdbx_seq_one_letter_code
_entity_poly.pdbx_strand_id
1 'polypeptide(L)' 'MSQIEVPQHTEYIFPTLEALVELGGAGTNSEIFDKVKTLMNLSKEVLTIQHLSKRKNKDGTVYYVEDKSEAQYRADWART' A
#
# COMPACT_ATOMS: atom_id res chain seq x y z
N MET A 1 7.39 -20.54 -12.55
CA MET A 1 6.37 -19.64 -11.96
C MET A 1 7.04 -18.29 -11.82
N SER A 2 6.56 -17.26 -12.51
CA SER A 2 7.10 -15.90 -12.34
C SER A 2 6.76 -15.44 -10.92
N GLN A 3 7.77 -15.01 -10.17
CA GLN A 3 7.56 -14.43 -8.85
C GLN A 3 6.75 -13.14 -9.02
N ILE A 4 5.57 -13.06 -8.38
CA ILE A 4 4.78 -11.83 -8.38
C ILE A 4 5.49 -10.86 -7.45
N GLU A 5 6.11 -9.83 -8.01
CA GLU A 5 6.85 -8.82 -7.25
C GLU A 5 5.93 -7.63 -6.93
N VAL A 6 5.71 -7.41 -5.63
CA VAL A 6 5.07 -6.17 -5.16
C VAL A 6 6.13 -5.06 -5.22
N PRO A 7 5.84 -3.90 -5.85
CA PRO A 7 6.77 -2.77 -5.87
C PRO A 7 7.23 -2.37 -4.46
N GLN A 8 8.46 -1.89 -4.33
CA GLN A 8 9.01 -1.37 -3.07
C GLN A 8 8.37 -0.03 -2.70
N HIS A 9 8.41 0.33 -1.41
CA HIS A 9 7.85 1.61 -0.94
C HIS A 9 8.45 2.82 -1.69
N THR A 10 9.73 2.78 -2.06
CA THR A 10 10.40 3.85 -2.80
C THR A 10 9.81 4.06 -4.19
N GLU A 11 9.30 3.01 -4.81
CA GLU A 11 8.69 3.06 -6.14
C GLU A 11 7.30 3.71 -6.10
N TYR A 12 6.67 3.75 -4.92
CA TYR A 12 5.40 4.43 -4.71
C TYR A 12 5.53 5.94 -4.47
N ILE A 13 6.72 6.48 -4.16
CA ILE A 13 6.90 7.90 -3.80
C ILE A 13 6.39 8.83 -4.90
N PHE A 14 6.89 8.71 -6.13
CA PHE A 14 6.48 9.59 -7.23
C PHE A 14 5.01 9.42 -7.63
N PRO A 15 4.48 8.19 -7.81
CA PRO A 15 3.05 7.99 -8.07
C PRO A 15 2.14 8.54 -6.96
N THR A 16 2.59 8.48 -5.70
CA THR A 16 1.84 9.03 -4.55
C THR A 16 1.78 10.55 -4.59
N LEU A 17 2.89 11.21 -4.94
CA LEU A 17 2.94 12.66 -5.15
C LEU A 17 2.06 13.10 -6.32
N GLU A 18 2.11 12.38 -7.44
CA GLU A 18 1.26 12.64 -8.60
C GLU A 18 -0.23 12.48 -8.24
N ALA A 19 -0.59 11.39 -7.56
CA ALA A 19 -1.95 11.17 -7.06
C ALA A 19 -2.42 12.29 -6.12
N LEU A 20 -1.55 12.77 -5.22
CA LEU A 20 -1.86 13.89 -4.34
C LEU A 20 -2.11 15.18 -5.12
N VAL A 21 -1.28 15.49 -6.12
CA VAL A 21 -1.47 16.67 -6.99
C VAL A 21 -2.81 16.58 -7.72
N GLU A 22 -3.13 15.42 -8.30
CA GLU A 22 -4.40 15.22 -9.00
C GLU A 22 -5.64 15.27 -8.09
N LEU A 23 -5.49 14.97 -6.79
CA LEU A 23 -6.55 15.11 -5.78
C LEU A 23 -6.64 16.52 -5.19
N GLY A 24 -5.85 17.47 -5.67
CA GLY A 24 -5.84 18.84 -5.14
C GLY A 24 -5.13 18.98 -3.79
N GLY A 25 -4.20 18.08 -3.49
CA GLY A 25 -3.38 18.07 -2.27
C GLY A 25 -4.07 17.52 -1.03
N ALA A 26 -5.33 17.11 -1.14
CA ALA A 26 -6.11 16.52 -0.06
C ALA A 26 -6.77 15.23 -0.53
N GLY A 27 -6.37 14.11 0.07
CA GLY A 27 -6.95 12.80 -0.20
C GLY A 27 -6.76 11.86 0.98
N THR A 28 -7.73 10.98 1.19
CA THR A 28 -7.57 9.84 2.09
C THR A 28 -6.58 8.84 1.51
N ASN A 29 -5.99 7.99 2.35
CA ASN A 29 -5.08 6.93 1.87
C ASN A 29 -5.73 6.03 0.81
N SER A 30 -7.02 5.74 0.95
CA SER A 30 -7.76 4.93 -0.01
C SER A 30 -7.88 5.62 -1.38
N GLU A 31 -8.25 6.91 -1.41
CA GLU A 31 -8.37 7.68 -2.66
C GLU A 31 -7.01 7.84 -3.37
N ILE A 32 -5.97 8.11 -2.60
CA ILE A 32 -4.59 8.19 -3.13
C ILE A 32 -4.19 6.84 -3.71
N PHE A 33 -4.42 5.74 -2.97
CA PHE A 33 -4.07 4.40 -3.44
C PHE A 33 -4.88 3.98 -4.68
N ASP A 34 -6.14 4.40 -4.80
CA ASP A 34 -6.97 4.19 -6.00
C ASP A 34 -6.36 4.85 -7.25
N LYS A 35 -5.85 6.07 -7.12
CA LYS A 35 -5.10 6.72 -8.21
C LYS A 35 -3.76 6.04 -8.48
N VAL A 36 -2.97 5.74 -7.44
CA VAL A 36 -1.66 5.08 -7.56
C VAL A 36 -1.77 3.74 -8.29
N LYS A 37 -2.81 2.94 -7.99
CA LYS A 37 -3.13 1.69 -8.70
C LYS A 37 -3.25 1.89 -10.20
N THR A 38 -3.89 2.98 -10.61
CA THR A 38 -4.11 3.34 -12.01
C THR A 38 -2.83 3.87 -12.65
N LEU A 39 -2.11 4.78 -11.98
CA LEU A 39 -0.86 5.37 -12.47
C LEU A 39 0.25 4.33 -12.70
N MET A 40 0.37 3.37 -11.79
CA MET A 40 1.37 2.30 -11.87
C MET A 40 0.90 1.08 -12.66
N ASN A 41 -0.37 1.05 -13.11
CA ASN A 41 -0.99 -0.09 -13.77
C ASN A 41 -0.81 -1.41 -12.99
N LEU A 42 -1.09 -1.40 -11.70
CA LEU A 42 -0.87 -2.55 -10.81
C LEU A 42 -1.80 -3.71 -11.20
N SER A 43 -1.24 -4.92 -11.30
CA SER A 43 -2.02 -6.12 -11.61
C SER A 43 -2.92 -6.53 -10.44
N LYS A 44 -4.04 -7.19 -10.75
CA LYS A 44 -4.94 -7.74 -9.71
C LYS A 44 -4.21 -8.70 -8.76
N GLU A 45 -3.25 -9.46 -9.27
CA GLU A 45 -2.44 -10.39 -8.47
C GLU A 45 -1.65 -9.65 -7.38
N VAL A 46 -0.99 -8.54 -7.71
CA VAL A 46 -0.27 -7.70 -6.73
C VAL A 46 -1.22 -7.16 -5.66
N LEU A 47 -2.44 -6.78 -6.04
CA LEU A 47 -3.45 -6.24 -5.13
C LEU A 47 -4.06 -7.29 -4.19
N THR A 48 -4.00 -8.57 -4.55
CA THR A 48 -4.51 -9.67 -3.71
C THR A 48 -3.56 -10.09 -2.59
N ILE A 49 -2.27 -9.74 -2.69
CA ILE A 49 -1.25 -10.08 -1.68
C ILE A 49 -1.54 -9.29 -0.40
N GLN A 50 -1.83 -10.00 0.70
CA GLN A 50 -2.14 -9.40 2.00
C GLN A 50 -0.88 -9.03 2.77
N HIS A 51 -0.90 -7.86 3.43
CA HIS A 51 0.08 -7.48 4.43
C HIS A 51 -0.26 -8.11 5.79
N LEU A 52 0.72 -8.75 6.41
CA LEU A 52 0.60 -9.31 7.75
C LEU A 52 1.09 -8.32 8.80
N SER A 53 0.15 -7.57 9.37
CA SER A 53 0.42 -6.61 10.44
C SER A 53 0.72 -7.32 11.75
N LYS A 54 1.88 -7.02 12.34
CA LYS A 54 2.24 -7.48 13.69
C LYS A 54 1.43 -6.71 14.75
N ARG A 55 0.67 -7.44 15.56
CA ARG A 55 -0.08 -6.91 16.72
C ARG A 55 0.49 -7.47 18.01
N LYS A 56 0.33 -6.71 19.11
CA LYS A 56 0.77 -7.10 20.45
C LYS A 56 -0.35 -6.86 21.45
N ASN A 57 -0.70 -7.89 22.21
CA ASN A 57 -1.67 -7.80 23.29
C ASN A 57 -1.05 -7.15 24.55
N LYS A 58 -1.90 -6.77 25.51
CA LYS A 58 -1.48 -6.15 26.78
C LYS A 58 -0.62 -7.07 27.65
N ASP A 59 -0.82 -8.38 27.53
CA ASP A 59 -0.04 -9.44 28.20
C ASP A 59 1.32 -9.70 27.54
N GLY A 60 1.62 -9.04 26.42
CA GLY A 60 2.87 -9.19 25.68
C GLY A 60 2.82 -10.17 24.51
N THR A 61 1.72 -10.91 24.34
CA THR A 61 1.56 -11.89 23.28
C THR A 61 1.54 -11.22 21.90
N VAL A 62 2.34 -11.73 20.95
CA VAL A 62 2.42 -11.24 19.58
C VAL A 62 1.63 -12.17 18.64
N TYR A 63 0.84 -11.57 17.75
CA TYR A 63 0.12 -12.28 16.69
C TYR A 63 0.11 -11.44 15.42
N TYR A 64 -0.24 -12.06 14.30
CA TYR A 64 -0.32 -11.41 13.00
C TYR A 64 -1.77 -11.36 12.54
N VAL A 65 -2.13 -10.26 11.87
CA VAL A 65 -3.46 -10.07 11.27
C VAL A 65 -3.30 -9.59 9.83
N GLU A 66 -4.20 -10.05 8.96
CA GLU A 66 -4.39 -9.45 7.65
C GLU A 66 -5.16 -8.14 7.82
N ASP A 67 -4.63 -7.04 7.26
CA ASP A 67 -5.14 -5.68 7.47
C ASP A 67 -5.52 -5.04 6.13
N LYS A 68 -4.56 -4.98 5.21
CA LYS A 68 -4.69 -4.43 3.86
C LYS A 68 -3.74 -5.13 2.91
N SER A 69 -3.85 -4.87 1.60
CA SER A 69 -2.87 -5.40 0.64
C SER A 69 -1.46 -4.87 0.92
N GLU A 70 -0.43 -5.65 0.61
CA GLU A 70 0.98 -5.25 0.72
C GLU A 70 1.26 -4.00 -0.13
N ALA A 71 0.65 -3.90 -1.30
CA ALA A 71 0.73 -2.73 -2.16
C ALA A 71 0.17 -1.46 -1.46
N GLN A 72 -0.99 -1.57 -0.80
CA GLN A 72 -1.58 -0.45 -0.07
C GLN A 72 -0.74 -0.07 1.14
N TYR A 73 -0.22 -1.06 1.88
CA TYR A 73 0.66 -0.80 3.01
C TYR A 73 1.90 0.00 2.58
N ARG A 74 2.55 -0.39 1.49
CA ARG A 74 3.75 0.31 0.98
C ARG A 74 3.43 1.70 0.44
N ALA A 75 2.29 1.87 -0.23
CA ALA A 75 1.84 3.18 -0.69
C ALA A 75 1.51 4.14 0.48
N ASP A 76 0.88 3.64 1.54
CA ASP A 76 0.61 4.41 2.76
C ASP A 76 1.91 4.93 3.41
N TRP A 77 2.96 4.09 3.43
CA TRP A 77 4.28 4.49 3.91
C TRP A 77 4.95 5.55 3.03
N ALA A 78 4.77 5.48 1.70
CA ALA A 78 5.34 6.46 0.78
C ALA A 78 4.74 7.88 0.92
N ARG A 79 3.57 7.99 1.58
CA ARG A 79 2.94 9.28 1.92
C ARG A 79 3.53 9.94 3.17
N THR A 80 4.08 9.15 4.09
CA THR A 80 4.49 9.61 5.44
C THR A 80 5.85 10.28 5.38
#